data_AF-Q5C636-F1
#
_entry.id   AF-Q5C636-F1
#
_cell.length_a   1.000
_cell.length_b   1.000
_cell.length_c   1.000
_cell.angle_alpha   90.00
_cell.angle_beta   90.00
_cell.angle_gamma   90.00
#
_symmetry.space_group_name_H-M   'P 1'
#
loop_
_entity.id
_entity.type
_entity.pdbx_description
1 polymer ?
#
loop_
_entity_poly.entity_id
_entity_poly.type
_entity_poly.pdbx_seq_one_letter_code
_entity_poly.pdbx_strand_id
1 'polypeptide(L)'
;LFPSSSYIAGDNALRHLYALATIPRRVCAVDIDTGQVALSNFEAKLKESNVILSSNDTFVFPSDVLDNISWLEINHNSDKYWPTVFYHGTNNWDLFKKTFYESGYIFVKQRDEGEELKMLQTWLDECLKQWLDFCVLKQLKLLVAFLKRFPSQDKLVLSNGDAYIGNKSSSMSSRFDLGRVIAARVTQHFIKHKDELSVGLKNYYFDLSKVTSAVNQYDTFQSKLVKAFRLWFSLPDYTVLLPH
;
A
#
# COMPACT_ATOMS: atom_id res chain seq x y z
N LEU A 1 -44.49 26.41 -2.40
CA LEU A 1 -45.12 26.10 -3.71
C LEU A 1 -46.55 26.62 -3.66
N PHE A 2 -46.77 27.87 -4.03
CA PHE A 2 -48.10 28.48 -3.96
C PHE A 2 -49.01 27.81 -5.00
N PRO A 3 -50.19 27.30 -4.61
CA PRO A 3 -51.04 26.50 -5.48
C PRO A 3 -51.79 27.32 -6.54
N SER A 4 -51.73 28.66 -6.49
CA SER A 4 -52.36 29.54 -7.46
C SER A 4 -51.45 29.76 -8.68
N SER A 5 -51.79 29.16 -9.82
CA SER A 5 -51.15 29.46 -11.09
C SER A 5 -51.68 30.77 -11.67
N SER A 6 -50.82 31.77 -11.81
CA SER A 6 -51.08 33.00 -12.58
C SER A 6 -51.43 32.66 -14.04
N TYR A 7 -52.55 33.22 -14.53
CA TYR A 7 -53.12 32.98 -15.87
C TYR A 7 -52.43 33.78 -17.00
N ILE A 8 -51.49 34.67 -16.68
CA ILE A 8 -50.79 35.53 -17.64
C ILE A 8 -49.28 35.29 -17.49
N ALA A 9 -48.60 35.03 -18.61
CA ALA A 9 -47.16 34.84 -18.66
C ALA A 9 -46.45 36.19 -18.43
N GLY A 10 -45.87 36.37 -17.24
CA GLY A 10 -45.09 37.56 -16.90
C GLY A 10 -44.87 37.77 -15.41
N ASP A 11 -45.74 37.24 -14.56
CA ASP A 11 -45.75 37.56 -13.12
C ASP A 11 -45.32 36.34 -12.26
N ASN A 12 -44.07 35.88 -12.47
CA ASN A 12 -43.57 34.63 -11.89
C ASN A 12 -42.22 34.75 -11.15
N ALA A 13 -41.75 35.95 -10.83
CA ALA A 13 -40.46 36.14 -10.13
C ALA A 13 -40.40 35.37 -8.79
N LEU A 14 -41.51 35.33 -8.04
CA LEU A 14 -41.61 34.57 -6.78
C LEU A 14 -41.55 33.06 -6.98
N ARG A 15 -41.81 32.55 -8.20
CA ARG A 15 -41.68 31.11 -8.49
C ARG A 15 -40.22 30.67 -8.46
N HIS A 16 -39.25 31.55 -8.70
CA HIS A 16 -37.83 31.19 -8.66
C HIS A 16 -37.23 31.18 -7.25
N LEU A 17 -38.01 31.52 -6.20
CA LEU A 17 -37.57 31.43 -4.81
C LEU A 17 -37.20 30.00 -4.38
N TYR A 18 -37.61 28.96 -5.12
CA TYR A 18 -37.12 27.60 -4.86
C TYR A 18 -35.60 27.50 -4.96
N ALA A 19 -34.94 28.35 -5.76
CA ALA A 19 -33.49 28.37 -5.90
C ALA A 19 -32.77 28.79 -4.60
N LEU A 20 -33.44 29.53 -3.72
CA LEU A 20 -32.89 29.85 -2.39
C LEU A 20 -33.00 28.67 -1.42
N ALA A 21 -33.86 27.69 -1.73
CA ALA A 21 -34.04 26.47 -0.95
C ALA A 21 -33.28 25.27 -1.54
N THR A 22 -32.56 25.43 -2.66
CA THR A 22 -31.73 24.36 -3.22
C THR A 22 -30.46 24.19 -2.42
N ILE A 23 -30.22 22.98 -1.94
CA ILE A 23 -29.01 22.56 -1.24
C ILE A 23 -28.32 21.52 -2.14
N PRO A 24 -26.99 21.54 -2.31
CA PRO A 24 -26.28 20.46 -2.99
C PRO A 24 -26.55 19.13 -2.28
N ARG A 25 -26.83 18.08 -3.05
CA ARG A 25 -27.21 16.76 -2.53
C ARG A 25 -26.31 15.64 -3.02
N ARG A 26 -25.48 15.89 -4.02
CA ARG A 26 -24.71 14.85 -4.71
C ARG A 26 -23.25 14.94 -4.32
N VAL A 27 -22.65 13.78 -4.07
CA VAL A 27 -21.20 13.62 -4.03
C VAL A 27 -20.75 12.78 -5.21
N CYS A 28 -19.73 13.26 -5.90
CA CYS A 28 -19.05 12.54 -6.97
C CYS A 28 -17.62 12.22 -6.53
N ALA A 29 -17.22 10.96 -6.68
CA ALA A 29 -15.82 10.60 -6.58
C ALA A 29 -15.09 11.01 -7.87
N VAL A 30 -13.90 11.58 -7.73
CA VAL A 30 -13.04 11.96 -8.84
C VAL A 30 -11.71 11.26 -8.64
N ASP A 31 -11.28 10.50 -9.63
CA ASP A 31 -9.99 9.85 -9.62
C ASP A 31 -8.88 10.91 -9.68
N ILE A 32 -7.97 10.88 -8.72
CA ILE A 32 -6.91 11.89 -8.61
C ILE A 32 -5.89 11.81 -9.76
N ASP A 33 -5.70 10.64 -10.35
CA ASP A 33 -4.70 10.42 -11.40
C ASP A 33 -5.24 10.80 -12.78
N THR A 34 -6.51 10.47 -13.05
CA THR A 34 -7.13 10.75 -14.36
C THR A 34 -7.94 12.04 -14.40
N GLY A 35 -8.31 12.59 -13.24
CA GLY A 35 -9.23 13.72 -13.12
C GLY A 35 -10.67 13.40 -13.56
N GLN A 36 -10.97 12.13 -13.84
CA GLN A 36 -12.30 11.70 -14.30
C GLN A 36 -13.19 11.31 -13.12
N VAL A 37 -14.50 11.44 -13.32
CA VAL A 37 -15.48 10.97 -12.33
C VAL A 37 -15.41 9.45 -12.25
N ALA A 38 -15.17 8.94 -11.05
CA ALA A 38 -15.11 7.53 -10.74
C ALA A 38 -16.43 7.04 -10.15
N LEU A 39 -16.80 5.80 -10.46
CA LEU A 39 -17.90 5.12 -9.78
C LEU A 39 -17.41 4.66 -8.41
N SER A 40 -18.10 5.10 -7.36
CA SER A 40 -17.71 4.82 -5.98
C SER A 40 -18.90 4.30 -5.19
N ASN A 41 -18.67 3.24 -4.43
CA ASN A 41 -19.65 2.71 -3.50
C ASN A 41 -19.54 3.46 -2.18
N PHE A 42 -20.68 3.79 -1.59
CA PHE A 42 -20.76 4.54 -0.36
C PHE A 42 -21.50 3.72 0.69
N GLU A 43 -21.03 3.81 1.93
CA GLU A 43 -21.72 3.27 3.10
C GLU A 43 -21.72 4.33 4.20
N ALA A 44 -22.86 4.56 4.86
CA ALA A 44 -22.97 5.51 5.96
C ALA A 44 -23.82 4.93 7.08
N LYS A 45 -23.42 5.17 8.32
CA LYS A 45 -24.19 4.77 9.51
C LYS A 45 -24.82 5.97 10.18
N LEU A 46 -26.10 5.90 10.52
CA LEU A 46 -26.78 6.94 11.29
C LEU A 46 -26.44 6.85 12.80
N LYS A 47 -26.41 7.99 13.51
CA LYS A 47 -26.00 8.07 14.92
C LYS A 47 -26.94 7.33 15.88
N GLU A 48 -28.25 7.46 15.66
CA GLU A 48 -29.28 7.02 16.60
C GLU A 48 -30.00 5.75 16.15
N SER A 49 -29.60 5.16 15.02
CA SER A 49 -30.21 3.96 14.49
C SER A 49 -29.15 2.96 14.01
N ASN A 50 -29.53 1.69 14.00
CA ASN A 50 -28.73 0.63 13.39
C ASN A 50 -28.89 0.60 11.85
N VAL A 51 -29.46 1.66 11.26
CA VAL A 51 -29.66 1.75 9.82
C VAL A 51 -28.35 2.12 9.16
N ILE A 52 -27.97 1.32 8.18
CA ILE A 52 -26.86 1.58 7.27
C ILE A 52 -27.46 2.02 5.94
N LEU A 53 -27.01 3.16 5.45
CA LEU A 53 -27.32 3.67 4.13
C LEU A 53 -26.20 3.24 3.19
N SER A 54 -26.52 2.50 2.15
CA SER A 54 -25.56 2.14 1.11
C SER A 54 -26.04 2.63 -0.25
N SER A 55 -25.08 2.99 -1.10
CA SER A 55 -25.36 3.33 -2.49
C SER A 55 -24.21 2.89 -3.37
N ASN A 56 -24.56 2.38 -4.55
CA ASN A 56 -23.59 2.02 -5.57
C ASN A 56 -23.42 3.21 -6.51
N ASP A 57 -22.19 3.41 -6.98
CA ASP A 57 -21.77 4.36 -8.01
C ASP A 57 -21.93 5.86 -7.72
N THR A 58 -23.05 6.31 -7.16
CA THR A 58 -23.33 7.72 -6.86
C THR A 58 -24.25 7.85 -5.66
N PHE A 59 -23.79 8.54 -4.63
CA PHE A 59 -24.62 8.84 -3.46
C PHE A 59 -25.30 10.20 -3.58
N VAL A 60 -26.61 10.21 -3.34
CA VAL A 60 -27.41 11.43 -3.20
C VAL A 60 -27.93 11.49 -1.78
N PHE A 61 -27.43 12.45 -1.00
CA PHE A 61 -27.89 12.68 0.36
C PHE A 61 -29.33 13.21 0.34
N PRO A 62 -30.25 12.60 1.11
CA PRO A 62 -31.48 13.29 1.46
C PRO A 62 -31.12 14.57 2.23
N SER A 63 -31.89 15.64 2.07
CA SER A 63 -31.70 16.83 2.89
C SER A 63 -31.80 16.44 4.37
N ASP A 64 -30.95 17.05 5.20
CA ASP A 64 -30.94 16.93 6.67
C ASP A 64 -30.34 15.64 7.25
N VAL A 65 -29.65 14.84 6.43
CA VAL A 65 -29.06 13.56 6.90
C VAL A 65 -27.61 13.71 7.37
N LEU A 66 -26.85 14.70 6.88
CA LEU A 66 -25.43 14.84 7.25
C LEU A 66 -25.21 14.95 8.76
N ASP A 67 -25.98 15.79 9.45
CA ASP A 67 -25.84 15.95 10.90
C ASP A 67 -26.25 14.70 11.69
N ASN A 68 -26.99 13.80 11.06
CA ASN A 68 -27.46 12.53 11.63
C ASN A 68 -26.54 11.34 11.28
N ILE A 69 -25.51 11.53 10.47
CA ILE A 69 -24.53 10.50 10.13
C ILE A 69 -23.45 10.43 11.22
N SER A 70 -23.16 9.21 11.67
CA SER A 70 -22.06 8.89 12.59
C SER A 70 -20.73 8.74 11.85
N TRP A 71 -20.75 8.07 10.71
CA TRP A 71 -19.61 7.96 9.81
C TRP A 71 -20.08 7.70 8.37
N LEU A 72 -19.22 8.07 7.43
CA LEU A 72 -19.38 7.85 6.00
C LEU A 72 -18.10 7.19 5.47
N GLU A 73 -18.24 6.08 4.77
CA GLU A 73 -17.19 5.42 4.01
C GLU A 73 -17.44 5.58 2.52
N ILE A 74 -16.41 5.99 1.80
CA ILE A 74 -16.34 6.08 0.34
C ILE A 74 -15.45 4.96 -0.17
N ASN A 75 -15.79 4.38 -1.31
CA ASN A 75 -15.19 3.17 -1.88
C ASN A 75 -15.34 1.94 -0.97
N HIS A 76 -16.47 1.84 -0.27
CA HIS A 76 -16.76 0.68 0.58
C HIS A 76 -16.71 -0.61 -0.24
N ASN A 77 -15.94 -1.59 0.24
CA ASN A 77 -15.66 -2.86 -0.44
C ASN A 77 -15.15 -2.74 -1.89
N SER A 78 -14.57 -1.60 -2.28
CA SER A 78 -13.99 -1.44 -3.59
C SER A 78 -12.67 -2.20 -3.70
N ASP A 79 -12.52 -3.01 -4.74
CA ASP A 79 -11.28 -3.61 -5.18
C ASP A 79 -10.41 -2.62 -6.00
N LYS A 80 -11.05 -1.61 -6.60
CA LYS A 80 -10.40 -0.63 -7.49
C LYS A 80 -9.89 0.61 -6.78
N TYR A 81 -10.52 1.05 -5.70
CA TYR A 81 -10.17 2.30 -5.03
C TYR A 81 -9.86 2.10 -3.53
N TRP A 82 -9.04 2.99 -2.96
CA TRP A 82 -8.77 2.98 -1.53
C TRP A 82 -10.00 3.46 -0.72
N PRO A 83 -10.42 2.76 0.34
CA PRO A 83 -11.53 3.19 1.18
C PRO A 83 -11.15 4.43 1.98
N THR A 84 -12.07 5.39 2.07
CA THR A 84 -11.88 6.62 2.85
C THR A 84 -13.04 6.79 3.81
N VAL A 85 -12.76 6.87 5.11
CA VAL A 85 -13.79 6.97 6.15
C VAL A 85 -13.74 8.33 6.84
N PHE A 86 -14.89 9.00 6.91
CA PHE A 86 -15.11 10.26 7.60
C PHE A 86 -15.96 10.01 8.84
N TYR A 87 -15.41 10.27 10.02
CA TYR A 87 -16.11 10.14 11.30
C TYR A 87 -16.66 11.48 11.76
N HIS A 88 -17.95 11.50 12.12
CA HIS A 88 -18.60 12.71 12.60
C HIS A 88 -17.88 13.32 13.81
N GLY A 89 -17.70 14.64 13.81
CA GLY A 89 -17.04 15.37 14.90
C GLY A 89 -15.50 15.40 14.80
N THR A 90 -14.93 14.90 13.71
CA THR A 90 -13.51 15.06 13.39
C THR A 90 -13.27 16.21 12.41
N ASN A 91 -12.04 16.73 12.37
CA ASN A 91 -11.65 17.74 11.38
C ASN A 91 -11.89 17.27 9.93
N ASN A 92 -11.73 15.97 9.67
CA ASN A 92 -11.98 15.39 8.35
C ASN A 92 -13.46 15.44 7.98
N TRP A 93 -14.35 15.31 8.96
CA TRP A 93 -15.79 15.47 8.74
C TRP A 93 -16.18 16.91 8.45
N ASP A 94 -15.58 17.87 9.14
CA ASP A 94 -15.82 19.28 8.85
C ASP A 94 -15.30 19.67 7.46
N LEU A 95 -14.16 19.13 7.05
CA LEU A 95 -13.64 19.27 5.70
C LEU A 95 -14.57 18.62 4.67
N PHE A 96 -15.07 17.41 4.94
CA PHE A 96 -16.05 16.74 4.09
C PHE A 96 -17.32 17.58 3.93
N LYS A 97 -17.90 18.10 5.02
CA LYS A 97 -19.07 18.98 4.97
C LYS A 97 -18.80 20.21 4.11
N LYS A 98 -17.64 20.86 4.30
CA LYS A 98 -17.25 22.02 3.49
C LYS A 98 -17.21 21.66 2.00
N THR A 99 -16.50 20.58 1.65
CA THR A 99 -16.41 20.08 0.27
C THR A 99 -17.78 19.72 -0.31
N PHE A 100 -18.64 19.10 0.48
CA PHE A 100 -20.00 18.76 0.09
C PHE A 100 -20.83 19.99 -0.28
N TYR A 101 -20.77 21.04 0.53
CA TYR A 101 -21.52 22.27 0.29
C TYR A 101 -20.92 23.16 -0.81
N GLU A 102 -19.60 23.11 -1.01
CA GLU A 102 -18.92 23.99 -1.97
C GLU A 102 -18.83 23.38 -3.38
N SER A 103 -18.41 22.12 -3.51
CA SER A 103 -18.06 21.51 -4.80
C SER A 103 -18.77 20.20 -5.09
N GLY A 104 -19.07 19.40 -4.07
CA GLY A 104 -19.63 18.06 -4.22
C GLY A 104 -18.66 17.03 -4.83
N TYR A 105 -17.36 17.35 -4.94
CA TYR A 105 -16.35 16.44 -5.48
C TYR A 105 -15.40 15.95 -4.41
N ILE A 106 -15.13 14.65 -4.38
CA ILE A 106 -14.16 14.04 -3.48
C ILE A 106 -13.13 13.27 -4.27
N PHE A 107 -11.86 13.53 -3.99
CA PHE A 107 -10.77 12.84 -4.67
C PHE A 107 -10.58 11.44 -4.08
N VAL A 108 -10.51 10.46 -4.97
CA VAL A 108 -10.24 9.05 -4.64
C VAL A 108 -8.99 8.60 -5.40
N LYS A 109 -8.24 7.70 -4.79
CA LYS A 109 -7.03 7.13 -5.38
C LYS A 109 -7.30 5.70 -5.80
N GLN A 110 -7.09 5.40 -7.08
CA GLN A 110 -7.16 4.05 -7.60
C GLN A 110 -6.06 3.21 -6.94
N ARG A 111 -6.37 1.96 -6.60
CA ARG A 111 -5.37 0.98 -6.20
C ARG A 111 -4.61 0.57 -7.44
N ASP A 112 -3.30 0.73 -7.41
CA ASP A 112 -2.42 0.16 -8.42
C ASP A 112 -1.49 -0.87 -7.81
N GLU A 113 -2.08 -1.96 -7.32
CA GLU A 113 -1.31 -3.09 -6.80
C GLU A 113 -0.35 -3.65 -7.87
N GLY A 114 -0.71 -3.52 -9.16
CA GLY A 114 0.11 -4.00 -10.27
C GLY A 114 1.38 -3.17 -10.49
N GLU A 115 1.28 -1.84 -10.52
CA GLU A 115 2.41 -0.93 -10.67
C GLU A 115 3.30 -0.95 -9.42
N GLU A 116 2.72 -0.91 -8.22
CA GLU A 116 3.49 -0.97 -6.96
C GLU A 116 4.33 -2.25 -6.88
N LEU A 117 3.75 -3.39 -7.26
CA LEU A 117 4.49 -4.66 -7.31
C LEU A 117 5.58 -4.66 -8.38
N LYS A 118 5.33 -4.11 -9.57
CA LYS A 118 6.35 -3.99 -10.63
C LYS A 118 7.49 -3.06 -10.23
N MET A 119 7.19 -1.95 -9.56
CA MET A 119 8.18 -1.02 -9.05
C MET A 119 9.04 -1.70 -7.98
N LEU A 120 8.42 -2.40 -7.03
CA LEU A 120 9.12 -3.18 -6.02
C LEU A 120 10.03 -4.25 -6.65
N GLN A 121 9.52 -4.97 -7.65
CA GLN A 121 10.29 -5.99 -8.35
C GLN A 121 11.51 -5.39 -9.06
N THR A 122 11.33 -4.26 -9.75
CA THR A 122 12.40 -3.56 -10.46
C THR A 122 13.46 -3.05 -9.48
N TRP A 123 13.04 -2.44 -8.38
CA TRP A 123 13.93 -1.99 -7.31
C TRP A 123 14.72 -3.15 -6.69
N LEU A 124 14.08 -4.30 -6.46
CA LEU A 124 14.77 -5.49 -5.96
C LEU A 124 15.78 -6.04 -6.96
N ASP A 125 15.44 -6.08 -8.24
CA ASP A 125 16.38 -6.50 -9.29
C ASP A 125 17.58 -5.56 -9.40
N GLU A 126 17.40 -4.25 -9.20
CA GLU A 126 18.50 -3.28 -9.12
C GLU A 126 19.37 -3.48 -7.88
N CYS A 127 18.76 -3.67 -6.70
CA CYS A 127 19.49 -3.95 -5.47
C CYS A 127 20.32 -5.25 -5.58
N LEU A 128 19.77 -6.28 -6.23
CA LEU A 128 20.47 -7.55 -6.45
C LEU A 128 21.66 -7.40 -7.41
N LYS A 129 21.64 -6.45 -8.36
CA LYS A 129 22.83 -6.14 -9.18
C LYS A 129 23.96 -5.55 -8.33
N GLN A 130 23.62 -4.83 -7.27
CA GLN A 130 24.55 -4.18 -6.34
C GLN A 130 24.76 -4.97 -5.04
N TRP A 131 24.58 -6.29 -5.06
CA TRP A 131 24.65 -7.15 -3.86
C TRP A 131 25.98 -7.12 -3.09
N LEU A 132 27.07 -6.65 -3.71
CA LEU A 132 28.38 -6.45 -3.06
C LEU A 132 28.51 -5.08 -2.37
N ASP A 133 27.58 -4.15 -2.60
CA ASP A 133 27.48 -2.93 -1.80
C ASP A 133 26.97 -3.28 -0.39
N PHE A 134 27.75 -2.95 0.62
CA PHE A 134 27.43 -3.34 2.00
C PHE A 134 26.19 -2.63 2.56
N CYS A 135 25.85 -1.44 2.09
CA CYS A 135 24.64 -0.75 2.51
C CYS A 135 23.41 -1.45 1.93
N VAL A 136 23.44 -1.77 0.63
CA VAL A 136 22.36 -2.52 -0.05
C VAL A 136 22.20 -3.90 0.58
N LEU A 137 23.30 -4.62 0.80
CA LEU A 137 23.26 -5.97 1.38
C LEU A 137 22.70 -5.97 2.82
N LYS A 138 23.02 -4.95 3.63
CA LYS A 138 22.42 -4.77 4.97
C LYS A 138 20.91 -4.55 4.88
N GLN A 139 20.46 -3.69 3.96
CA GLN A 139 19.03 -3.43 3.76
C GLN A 139 18.28 -4.68 3.31
N LEU A 140 18.83 -5.42 2.33
CA LEU A 140 18.27 -6.71 1.90
C LEU A 140 18.19 -7.72 3.04
N LYS A 141 19.22 -7.79 3.90
CA LYS A 141 19.22 -8.68 5.05
C LYS A 141 18.16 -8.28 6.08
N LEU A 142 18.04 -6.99 6.38
CA LEU A 142 17.01 -6.47 7.28
C LEU A 142 15.61 -6.74 6.73
N LEU A 143 15.40 -6.55 5.42
CA LEU A 143 14.14 -6.85 4.75
C LEU A 143 13.78 -8.34 4.87
N VAL A 144 14.72 -9.24 4.58
CA VAL A 144 14.51 -10.69 4.74
C VAL A 144 14.20 -11.04 6.20
N ALA A 145 14.93 -10.47 7.16
CA ALA A 145 14.69 -10.70 8.59
C ALA A 145 13.32 -10.19 9.03
N PHE A 146 12.90 -9.02 8.54
CA PHE A 146 11.58 -8.44 8.78
C PHE A 146 10.47 -9.34 8.23
N LEU A 147 10.57 -9.72 6.95
CA LEU A 147 9.59 -10.58 6.27
C LEU A 147 9.49 -11.97 6.93
N LYS A 148 10.60 -12.51 7.44
CA LYS A 148 10.61 -13.77 8.19
C LYS A 148 9.93 -13.63 9.56
N ARG A 149 10.08 -12.49 10.23
CA ARG A 149 9.51 -12.25 11.57
C ARG A 149 8.03 -11.92 11.51
N PHE A 150 7.60 -11.23 10.46
CA PHE A 150 6.21 -10.83 10.22
C PHE A 150 5.71 -11.50 8.95
N PRO A 151 5.53 -12.84 8.95
CA PRO A 151 4.93 -13.51 7.81
C PRO A 151 3.53 -12.92 7.59
N SER A 152 3.18 -12.66 6.33
CA SER A 152 1.82 -12.29 5.96
C SER A 152 0.89 -13.40 6.43
N GLN A 153 0.18 -13.19 7.53
CA GLN A 153 -0.93 -14.06 7.89
C GLN A 153 -2.00 -13.80 6.85
N ASP A 154 -2.23 -14.76 5.95
CA ASP A 154 -3.43 -14.76 5.15
C ASP A 154 -4.61 -14.72 6.13
N LYS A 155 -5.26 -13.56 6.22
CA LYS A 155 -6.63 -13.47 6.77
C LYS A 155 -7.52 -14.23 5.80
N LEU A 156 -7.53 -15.54 5.96
CA LEU A 156 -8.52 -16.45 5.41
C LEU A 156 -9.80 -16.24 6.24
N VAL A 157 -10.44 -15.08 6.05
CA VAL A 157 -11.83 -14.90 6.48
C VAL A 157 -12.66 -15.63 5.43
N LEU A 158 -12.89 -16.91 5.66
CA LEU A 158 -14.03 -17.63 5.09
C LEU A 158 -15.30 -16.91 5.55
N SER A 159 -15.76 -15.93 4.78
CA SER A 159 -17.17 -15.55 4.82
C SER A 159 -17.94 -16.69 4.14
N ASN A 160 -18.67 -17.46 4.95
CA ASN A 160 -19.67 -18.41 4.48
C ASN A 160 -20.61 -17.72 3.48
N GLY A 161 -20.73 -18.26 2.26
CA GLY A 161 -21.70 -17.80 1.28
C GLY A 161 -21.31 -18.13 -0.16
N ASP A 162 -21.80 -19.27 -0.63
CA ASP A 162 -22.01 -19.67 -2.03
C ASP A 162 -20.81 -19.99 -2.93
N ALA A 163 -20.72 -21.28 -3.22
CA ALA A 163 -19.96 -21.87 -4.28
C ALA A 163 -20.48 -21.40 -5.66
N TYR A 164 -19.62 -20.72 -6.42
CA TYR A 164 -19.71 -20.72 -7.87
C TYR A 164 -18.39 -21.21 -8.47
N ILE A 165 -18.48 -22.39 -9.08
CA ILE A 165 -17.50 -22.99 -9.97
C ILE A 165 -17.51 -22.17 -11.27
N GLY A 166 -16.39 -21.52 -11.60
CA GLY A 166 -16.24 -20.86 -12.89
C GLY A 166 -14.94 -20.08 -13.02
N ASN A 167 -14.00 -20.65 -13.78
CA ASN A 167 -12.74 -20.07 -14.22
C ASN A 167 -11.76 -19.63 -13.12
N LYS A 168 -10.87 -20.57 -12.77
CA LYS A 168 -9.51 -20.26 -12.30
C LYS A 168 -8.80 -19.42 -13.37
N SER A 169 -9.05 -18.11 -13.38
CA SER A 169 -7.95 -17.18 -13.64
C SER A 169 -6.90 -17.48 -12.56
N SER A 170 -5.64 -17.47 -12.95
CA SER A 170 -4.48 -17.71 -12.09
C SER A 170 -4.33 -16.60 -11.05
N SER A 171 -5.33 -16.43 -10.19
CA SER A 171 -5.26 -15.67 -8.95
C SER A 171 -4.10 -16.26 -8.17
N MET A 172 -2.99 -15.51 -8.12
CA MET A 172 -1.72 -15.87 -7.51
C MET A 172 -1.91 -16.33 -6.06
N SER A 173 -2.25 -17.60 -5.88
CA SER A 173 -2.42 -18.25 -4.57
C SER A 173 -1.08 -18.54 -3.88
N SER A 174 -0.05 -17.75 -4.16
CA SER A 174 1.21 -17.71 -3.46
C SER A 174 1.67 -16.25 -3.43
N ARG A 175 0.99 -15.42 -2.62
CA ARG A 175 1.53 -14.13 -2.21
C ARG A 175 2.96 -14.37 -1.74
N PHE A 176 3.90 -13.86 -2.53
CA PHE A 176 5.31 -14.25 -2.54
C PHE A 176 5.89 -14.44 -1.13
N ASP A 177 6.56 -15.58 -0.89
CA ASP A 177 7.58 -15.63 0.16
C ASP A 177 8.81 -14.84 -0.32
N LEU A 178 8.62 -13.53 -0.43
CA LEU A 178 9.57 -12.57 -0.94
C LEU A 178 10.89 -12.66 -0.17
N GLY A 179 10.81 -12.90 1.13
CA GLY A 179 11.96 -13.16 1.99
C GLY A 179 12.77 -14.36 1.53
N ARG A 180 12.14 -15.50 1.25
CA ARG A 180 12.83 -16.67 0.68
C ARG A 180 13.42 -16.40 -0.69
N VAL A 181 12.70 -15.71 -1.58
CA VAL A 181 13.18 -15.43 -2.94
C VAL A 181 14.41 -14.53 -2.91
N ILE A 182 14.38 -13.45 -2.13
CA ILE A 182 15.54 -12.54 -1.95
C ILE A 182 16.71 -13.33 -1.37
N ALA A 183 16.46 -14.12 -0.31
CA ALA A 183 17.52 -14.89 0.33
C ALA A 183 18.15 -15.93 -0.61
N ALA A 184 17.35 -16.62 -1.41
CA ALA A 184 17.82 -17.57 -2.41
C ALA A 184 18.68 -16.89 -3.47
N ARG A 185 18.23 -15.76 -4.02
CA ARG A 185 18.98 -15.01 -5.05
C ARG A 185 20.31 -14.47 -4.54
N VAL A 186 20.34 -13.85 -3.35
CA VAL A 186 21.60 -13.39 -2.74
C VAL A 186 22.54 -14.58 -2.47
N THR A 187 22.01 -15.70 -1.98
CA THR A 187 22.80 -16.91 -1.73
C THR A 187 23.36 -17.50 -3.03
N GLN A 188 22.59 -17.45 -4.12
CA GLN A 188 23.03 -17.91 -5.44
C GLN A 188 24.23 -17.11 -5.98
N HIS A 189 24.29 -15.79 -5.71
CA HIS A 189 25.46 -14.99 -6.03
C HIS A 189 26.72 -15.49 -5.30
N PHE A 190 26.62 -15.81 -4.00
CA PHE A 190 27.74 -16.39 -3.27
C PHE A 190 28.15 -17.77 -3.79
N ILE A 191 27.19 -18.62 -4.14
CA ILE A 191 27.45 -19.96 -4.71
C ILE A 191 28.19 -19.83 -6.05
N LYS A 192 27.84 -18.85 -6.89
CA LYS A 192 28.52 -18.60 -8.17
C LYS A 192 30.01 -18.28 -7.99
N HIS A 193 30.38 -17.67 -6.86
CA HIS A 193 31.76 -17.30 -6.53
C HIS A 193 32.37 -18.19 -5.43
N LYS A 194 31.90 -19.44 -5.27
CA LYS A 194 32.29 -20.33 -4.17
C LYS A 194 33.79 -20.55 -4.03
N ASP A 195 34.52 -20.64 -5.15
CA ASP A 195 35.94 -21.02 -5.14
C ASP A 195 36.78 -19.86 -4.59
N GLU A 196 36.52 -18.65 -5.07
CA GLU A 196 37.13 -17.40 -4.57
C GLU A 196 36.75 -17.13 -3.12
N LEU A 197 35.48 -17.36 -2.76
CA LEU A 197 34.97 -17.21 -1.40
C LEU A 197 35.65 -18.18 -0.44
N SER A 198 35.82 -19.45 -0.83
CA SER A 198 36.44 -20.49 0.01
C SER A 198 37.89 -20.15 0.32
N VAL A 199 38.65 -19.73 -0.69
CA VAL A 199 40.05 -19.28 -0.51
C VAL A 199 40.08 -18.02 0.37
N GLY A 200 39.19 -17.06 0.13
CA GLY A 200 39.13 -15.81 0.88
C GLY A 200 38.79 -16.02 2.36
N LEU A 201 37.79 -16.86 2.66
CA LEU A 201 37.41 -17.21 4.03
C LEU A 201 38.52 -18.00 4.74
N LYS A 202 39.19 -18.92 4.03
CA LYS A 202 40.33 -19.67 4.60
C LYS A 202 41.45 -18.72 5.02
N ASN A 203 41.80 -17.77 4.15
CA ASN A 203 42.83 -16.78 4.45
C ASN A 203 42.39 -15.86 5.60
N TYR A 204 41.12 -15.42 5.63
CA TYR A 204 40.59 -14.53 6.66
C TYR A 204 40.61 -15.13 8.06
N TYR A 205 40.18 -16.39 8.21
CA TYR A 205 40.04 -17.01 9.53
C TYR A 205 41.28 -17.77 10.00
N PHE A 206 42.13 -18.27 9.09
CA PHE A 206 43.19 -19.21 9.45
C PHE A 206 44.62 -18.78 9.09
N ASP A 207 44.82 -17.73 8.28
CA ASP A 207 46.16 -17.27 7.86
C ASP A 207 46.50 -15.92 8.52
N LEU A 208 46.78 -15.93 9.84
CA LEU A 208 47.09 -14.73 10.64
C LEU A 208 48.29 -13.92 10.09
N SER A 209 49.20 -14.55 9.36
CA SER A 209 50.39 -13.91 8.78
C SER A 209 50.04 -12.84 7.72
N LYS A 210 48.88 -12.99 7.07
CA LYS A 210 48.36 -12.05 6.06
C LYS A 210 47.35 -11.06 6.62
N VAL A 211 46.76 -11.34 7.79
CA VAL A 211 45.75 -10.45 8.40
C VAL A 211 46.38 -9.15 8.89
N THR A 212 47.62 -9.18 9.41
CA THR A 212 48.38 -7.98 9.82
C THR A 212 48.92 -7.17 8.64
N SER A 213 49.11 -7.77 7.47
CA SER A 213 49.47 -7.07 6.22
C SER A 213 48.24 -6.69 5.36
N ALA A 214 47.04 -7.17 5.70
CA ALA A 214 45.77 -6.92 5.00
C ALA A 214 45.16 -5.53 5.28
N VAL A 215 45.72 -4.74 6.21
CA VAL A 215 45.32 -3.33 6.42
C VAL A 215 45.58 -2.48 5.17
N ASN A 216 46.35 -2.97 4.19
CA ASN A 216 46.64 -2.26 2.94
C ASN A 216 45.96 -2.86 1.68
N GLN A 217 45.10 -3.89 1.79
CA GLN A 217 44.40 -4.52 0.64
C GLN A 217 42.88 -4.25 0.64
N TYR A 218 42.49 -2.99 0.81
CA TYR A 218 41.09 -2.61 1.03
C TYR A 218 40.15 -2.69 -0.19
N ASP A 219 40.59 -3.15 -1.37
CA ASP A 219 39.75 -3.00 -2.58
C ASP A 219 39.74 -4.19 -3.57
N THR A 220 40.19 -5.37 -3.15
CA THR A 220 40.06 -6.56 -4.01
C THR A 220 38.64 -7.11 -3.97
N PHE A 221 38.16 -7.62 -5.11
CA PHE A 221 36.85 -8.28 -5.24
C PHE A 221 36.68 -9.39 -4.18
N GLN A 222 37.73 -10.19 -3.95
CA GLN A 222 37.73 -11.26 -2.95
C GLN A 222 37.53 -10.75 -1.51
N SER A 223 38.17 -9.63 -1.13
CA SER A 223 37.98 -9.02 0.19
C SER A 223 36.54 -8.54 0.38
N LYS A 224 35.97 -7.88 -0.63
CA LYS A 224 34.56 -7.45 -0.63
C LYS A 224 33.61 -8.64 -0.53
N LEU A 225 33.87 -9.70 -1.29
CA LEU A 225 33.08 -10.93 -1.29
C LEU A 225 33.05 -11.61 0.09
N VAL A 226 34.22 -11.75 0.74
CA VAL A 226 34.33 -12.33 2.09
C VAL A 226 33.58 -11.49 3.12
N LYS A 227 33.75 -10.16 3.08
CA LYS A 227 33.05 -9.25 4.00
C LYS A 227 31.54 -9.27 3.78
N ALA A 228 31.08 -9.29 2.53
CA ALA A 228 29.68 -9.42 2.17
C ALA A 228 29.09 -10.75 2.67
N PHE A 229 29.80 -11.86 2.48
CA PHE A 229 29.36 -13.19 2.93
C PHE A 229 29.19 -13.24 4.45
N ARG A 230 30.21 -12.77 5.18
CA ARG A 230 30.16 -12.70 6.64
C ARG A 230 29.01 -11.81 7.12
N LEU A 231 28.81 -10.66 6.48
CA LEU A 231 27.70 -9.77 6.77
C LEU A 231 26.35 -10.44 6.53
N TRP A 232 26.17 -11.14 5.40
CA TRP A 232 24.92 -11.82 5.07
C TRP A 232 24.60 -12.94 6.06
N PHE A 233 25.56 -13.81 6.36
CA PHE A 233 25.38 -14.97 7.23
C PHE A 233 25.59 -14.68 8.73
N SER A 234 25.84 -13.43 9.13
CA SER A 234 26.15 -13.05 10.52
C SER A 234 27.36 -13.80 11.10
N LEU A 235 28.39 -14.06 10.29
CA LEU A 235 29.56 -14.77 10.80
C LEU A 235 30.38 -13.86 11.74
N PRO A 236 30.91 -14.40 12.85
CA PRO A 236 31.70 -13.63 13.80
C PRO A 236 33.01 -13.12 13.19
N ASP A 237 33.72 -12.26 13.92
CA ASP A 237 35.06 -11.86 13.53
C ASP A 237 36.12 -12.89 13.89
N TYR A 238 37.24 -12.90 13.16
CA TYR A 238 38.34 -13.83 13.41
C TYR A 238 38.89 -13.67 14.85
N THR A 239 38.81 -12.46 15.40
CA THR A 239 39.20 -12.15 16.79
C THR A 239 38.36 -12.88 17.83
N VAL A 240 37.09 -13.20 17.53
CA VAL A 240 36.20 -13.94 18.44
C VAL A 240 36.52 -15.44 18.43
N LEU A 241 37.16 -15.93 17.38
CA LEU A 241 37.48 -17.36 17.19
C LEU A 241 38.89 -17.72 17.65
N LEU A 242 39.72 -16.74 18.01
CA LEU A 242 41.06 -16.98 18.53
C LEU A 242 40.97 -17.33 20.03
N PRO A 243 41.55 -18.46 20.48
CA PRO A 243 41.70 -18.71 21.91
C PRO A 243 42.59 -17.65 22.53
N HIS A 244 42.14 -17.06 23.63
CA HIS A 244 42.94 -16.14 24.47
C HIS A 244 44.21 -16.81 25.00
#